data_AF-A0A2G3Q2Y1-F1
#
_entry.id   AF-A0A2G3Q2Y1-F1
#
_cell.length_a   1.000
_cell.length_b   1.000
_cell.length_c   1.000
_cell.angle_alpha   90.00
_cell.angle_beta   90.00
_cell.angle_gamma   90.00
#
_symmetry.space_group_name_H-M   'P 1'
#
loop_
_entity.id
_entity.type
_entity.pdbx_description
1 polymer ?
#
loop_
_entity_poly.entity_id
_entity_poly.type
_entity_poly.pdbx_seq_one_letter_code
_entity_poly.pdbx_strand_id
1 'polypeptide(L)'
;MSYRVQFTISDTEKEQLIAEAASEGYPNIAELCKVRALRGKSTYADLYKRMVKKIDSLPSGQKFFLRDLIDTPPTLLGRWLYDNVANGTIKGVKHLGNNGSDAEEYLKL
;
A
#
# COMPACT_ATOMS: atom_id res chain seq x y z
N MET A 1 6.01 7.85 23.96
CA MET A 1 4.76 7.27 24.51
C MET A 1 3.78 7.08 23.36
N SER A 2 3.26 5.88 23.13
CA SER A 2 2.33 5.58 22.04
C SER A 2 0.94 5.28 22.60
N TYR A 3 -0.10 5.82 21.95
CA TYR A 3 -1.50 5.60 22.33
C TYR A 3 -2.22 4.84 21.22
N ARG A 4 -3.11 3.91 21.59
CA ARG A 4 -3.91 3.12 20.65
C ARG A 4 -5.34 3.66 20.62
N VAL A 5 -5.86 3.89 19.41
CA VAL A 5 -7.27 4.22 19.18
C VAL A 5 -7.93 3.04 18.47
N GLN A 6 -9.06 2.57 19.01
CA GLN A 6 -9.85 1.49 18.41
C GLN A 6 -11.33 1.87 18.49
N PHE A 7 -12.08 1.51 17.46
CA PHE A 7 -13.53 1.67 17.42
C PHE A 7 -14.12 0.51 16.64
N THR A 8 -15.39 0.21 16.92
CA THR A 8 -16.16 -0.84 16.25
C THR A 8 -17.02 -0.19 15.18
N ILE A 9 -17.13 -0.87 14.04
CA ILE A 9 -17.96 -0.46 12.91
C ILE A 9 -18.84 -1.63 12.50
N SER A 10 -19.99 -1.31 11.91
CA SER A 10 -20.88 -2.24 11.22
C SER A 10 -20.29 -2.70 9.88
N ASP A 11 -20.87 -3.75 9.29
CA ASP A 11 -20.48 -4.23 7.97
C ASP A 11 -20.68 -3.17 6.88
N THR A 12 -21.79 -2.41 6.94
CA THR A 12 -22.07 -1.32 5.99
C THR A 12 -21.01 -0.22 6.06
N GLU A 13 -20.61 0.19 7.26
CA GLU A 13 -19.55 1.19 7.46
C GLU A 13 -18.20 0.66 6.98
N LYS A 14 -17.94 -0.63 7.17
CA LYS A 14 -16.72 -1.27 6.68
C LYS A 14 -16.65 -1.25 5.15
N GLU A 15 -17.73 -1.61 4.46
CA GLU A 15 -17.80 -1.56 3.00
C GLU A 15 -17.59 -0.14 2.46
N GLN A 16 -18.24 0.84 3.10
CA GLN A 16 -18.04 2.25 2.78
C GLN A 16 -16.57 2.67 2.93
N LEU A 17 -15.93 2.34 4.05
CA LEU A 17 -14.52 2.68 4.30
C LEU A 17 -13.57 2.01 3.31
N ILE A 18 -13.87 0.77 2.87
CA ILE A 18 -13.09 0.08 1.84
C ILE A 18 -13.18 0.83 0.52
N ALA A 19 -14.39 1.21 0.11
CA ALA A 19 -14.62 1.95 -1.12
C ALA A 19 -13.92 3.32 -1.11
N GLU A 20 -14.00 4.04 0.01
CA GLU A 20 -13.33 5.34 0.20
C GLU A 20 -11.80 5.19 0.23
N ALA A 21 -11.26 4.18 0.90
CA ALA A 21 -9.82 3.93 0.93
C ALA A 21 -9.29 3.66 -0.48
N ALA A 22 -10.01 2.86 -1.27
CA ALA A 22 -9.66 2.57 -2.65
C ALA A 22 -9.75 3.81 -3.55
N SER A 23 -10.83 4.61 -3.44
CA SER A 23 -11.02 5.80 -4.29
C SER A 23 -10.01 6.91 -3.99
N GLU A 24 -9.64 7.09 -2.71
CA GLU A 24 -8.67 8.08 -2.28
C GLU A 24 -7.20 7.60 -2.34
N GLY A 25 -6.97 6.35 -2.76
CA GLY A 25 -5.65 5.77 -2.98
C GLY A 25 -4.88 5.45 -1.69
N TYR A 26 -5.56 5.02 -0.64
CA TYR A 26 -4.95 4.53 0.60
C TYR A 26 -4.73 3.02 0.55
N PRO A 27 -3.71 2.50 1.27
CA PRO A 27 -3.40 1.07 1.23
C PRO A 27 -4.49 0.19 1.87
N ASN A 28 -5.23 0.74 2.84
CA ASN A 28 -6.30 0.06 3.59
C ASN A 28 -7.13 1.08 4.38
N ILE A 29 -8.22 0.60 5.00
CA ILE A 29 -9.12 1.43 5.82
C ILE A 29 -8.45 2.03 7.06
N ALA A 30 -7.42 1.37 7.63
CA ALA A 30 -6.77 1.85 8.84
C ALA A 30 -5.97 3.12 8.58
N GLU A 31 -5.23 3.18 7.46
CA GLU A 31 -4.52 4.40 7.07
C GLU A 31 -5.48 5.53 6.70
N LEU A 32 -6.60 5.23 6.02
CA LEU A 32 -7.66 6.22 5.77
C LEU A 32 -8.18 6.83 7.08
N CYS A 33 -8.60 5.99 8.03
CA CYS A 33 -9.13 6.42 9.31
C CYS A 33 -8.10 7.22 10.12
N LYS A 34 -6.83 6.79 10.10
CA LYS A 34 -5.73 7.49 10.75
C LYS A 34 -5.49 8.87 10.16
N VAL A 35 -5.49 9.00 8.83
CA VAL A 35 -5.33 10.29 8.15
C VAL A 35 -6.46 11.24 8.53
N ARG A 36 -7.71 10.77 8.52
CA ARG A 36 -8.88 11.57 8.91
C ARG A 36 -8.81 12.00 10.38
N ALA A 37 -8.52 11.07 11.29
CA ALA A 37 -8.40 11.34 12.72
C ALA A 37 -7.26 12.34 13.04
N LEU A 38 -6.16 12.27 12.29
CA LEU A 38 -4.98 13.13 12.47
C LEU A 38 -4.94 14.35 11.52
N ARG A 39 -6.05 14.66 10.84
CA ARG A 39 -6.20 15.81 9.92
C ARG A 39 -5.09 15.88 8.86
N GLY A 40 -4.82 14.78 8.16
CA GLY A 40 -3.89 14.77 7.03
C GLY A 40 -2.44 14.43 7.37
N LYS A 41 -2.05 14.33 8.65
CA LYS A 41 -0.64 14.20 9.07
C LYS A 41 -0.03 12.79 8.98
N SER A 42 -0.47 11.92 8.05
CA SER A 42 0.07 10.55 7.95
C SER A 42 1.17 10.43 6.89
N THR A 43 2.43 10.35 7.33
CA THR A 43 3.61 10.18 6.47
C THR A 43 3.61 8.87 5.67
N TYR A 44 3.02 7.80 6.21
CA TYR A 44 2.99 6.49 5.54
C TYR A 44 2.02 6.42 4.37
N ALA A 45 0.90 7.15 4.45
CA ALA A 45 -0.05 7.23 3.35
C ALA A 45 0.58 7.93 2.13
N ASP A 46 1.32 9.01 2.35
CA ASP A 46 2.03 9.72 1.28
C ASP A 46 3.14 8.86 0.66
N LEU A 47 3.87 8.11 1.49
CA LEU A 47 4.85 7.11 1.04
C LEU A 47 4.20 6.05 0.14
N TYR A 48 3.03 5.54 0.52
CA TYR A 48 2.28 4.57 -0.28
C TYR A 48 1.86 5.16 -1.62
N LYS A 49 1.25 6.35 -1.63
CA LYS A 49 0.84 7.03 -2.88
C LYS A 49 2.04 7.28 -3.80
N ARG A 50 3.19 7.68 -3.23
CA ARG A 50 4.43 7.86 -3.98
C ARG A 50 4.96 6.55 -4.56
N MET A 51 4.91 5.46 -3.80
CA MET A 51 5.27 4.13 -4.28
C MET A 51 4.41 3.72 -5.47
N VAL A 52 3.07 3.79 -5.34
CA VAL A 52 2.14 3.45 -6.43
C VAL A 52 2.41 4.30 -7.67
N LYS A 53 2.58 5.61 -7.52
CA LYS A 53 2.91 6.50 -8.65
C LYS A 53 4.22 6.11 -9.35
N LYS A 54 5.24 5.70 -8.59
CA LYS A 54 6.50 5.22 -9.17
C LYS A 54 6.32 3.91 -9.94
N ILE A 55 5.54 2.97 -9.39
CA ILE A 55 5.16 1.72 -10.08
C ILE A 55 4.46 2.02 -11.40
N ASP A 56 3.50 2.95 -11.40
CA ASP A 56 2.75 3.33 -12.59
C ASP A 56 3.63 3.99 -13.67
N SER A 57 4.74 4.60 -13.25
CA SER A 57 5.70 5.23 -14.14
C SER A 57 6.75 4.25 -14.70
N LEU A 58 6.77 2.99 -14.23
CA LEU A 58 7.68 1.99 -14.77
C LEU A 58 7.22 1.54 -16.17
N PRO A 59 8.15 1.32 -17.11
CA PRO A 59 7.86 0.66 -18.38
C PRO A 59 7.35 -0.77 -18.17
N SER A 60 6.39 -1.18 -19.00
CA SER A 60 5.91 -2.57 -19.08
C SER A 60 7.08 -3.52 -19.40
N GLY A 61 7.07 -4.69 -18.78
CA GLY A 61 8.13 -5.68 -18.86
C GLY A 61 9.28 -5.47 -17.86
N GLN A 62 9.32 -4.35 -17.13
CA GLN A 62 10.37 -4.09 -16.16
C GLN A 62 10.16 -4.88 -14.86
N LYS A 63 11.20 -5.58 -14.42
CA LYS A 63 11.30 -6.15 -13.08
C LYS A 63 11.79 -5.11 -12.08
N PHE A 64 11.28 -5.16 -10.85
CA PHE A 64 11.65 -4.23 -9.79
C PHE A 64 11.49 -4.85 -8.40
N PHE A 65 12.25 -4.31 -7.46
CA PHE A 65 12.06 -4.50 -6.02
C PHE A 65 11.51 -3.21 -5.40
N LEU A 66 10.89 -3.31 -4.22
CA LEU A 66 10.40 -2.12 -3.51
C LEU A 66 11.51 -1.09 -3.20
N ARG A 67 12.72 -1.58 -2.87
CA ARG A 67 13.89 -0.73 -2.58
C ARG A 67 14.35 0.11 -3.77
N ASP A 68 14.04 -0.31 -5.00
CA ASP A 68 14.37 0.45 -6.21
C ASP A 68 13.45 1.66 -6.38
N LEU A 69 12.25 1.60 -5.78
CA LEU A 69 11.24 2.64 -5.85
C LEU A 69 11.32 3.60 -4.67
N ILE A 70 11.51 3.08 -3.46
CA ILE A 70 11.55 3.88 -2.24
C ILE A 70 12.84 3.54 -1.52
N ASP A 71 13.68 4.55 -1.31
CA ASP A 71 14.93 4.40 -0.56
C ASP A 71 14.60 4.05 0.90
N THR A 72 15.25 3.01 1.43
CA THR A 72 15.00 2.45 2.77
C THR A 72 13.50 2.23 3.10
N PRO A 73 12.81 1.34 2.37
CA PRO A 73 11.37 1.20 2.54
C PRO A 73 11.03 0.60 3.90
N PRO A 74 10.04 1.15 4.64
CA PRO A 74 9.58 0.53 5.87
C PRO A 74 8.91 -0.80 5.58
N THR A 75 9.06 -1.79 6.46
CA THR A 75 8.51 -3.16 6.28
C THR A 75 7.01 -3.14 5.99
N LEU A 76 6.27 -2.21 6.60
CA LEU A 76 4.83 -2.04 6.41
C LEU A 76 4.45 -1.75 4.94
N LEU A 77 5.30 -0.99 4.23
CA LEU A 77 5.08 -0.65 2.83
C LEU A 77 5.22 -1.87 1.92
N GLY A 78 6.20 -2.75 2.22
CA GLY A 78 6.35 -4.05 1.55
C GLY A 78 5.14 -4.94 1.71
N ARG A 79 4.59 -5.02 2.93
CA ARG A 79 3.36 -5.76 3.20
C ARG A 79 2.18 -5.21 2.39
N TRP A 80 1.99 -3.89 2.36
CA TRP A 80 0.92 -3.29 1.56
C TRP A 80 1.10 -3.52 0.06
N LEU A 81 2.32 -3.48 -0.46
CA LEU A 81 2.57 -3.79 -1.86
C LEU A 81 2.17 -5.25 -2.17
N TYR A 82 2.61 -6.20 -1.34
CA TYR A 82 2.26 -7.60 -1.49
C TYR A 82 0.74 -7.84 -1.45
N ASP A 83 0.08 -7.37 -0.39
CA ASP A 83 -1.36 -7.57 -0.19
C ASP A 83 -2.17 -6.90 -1.32
N ASN A 84 -1.77 -5.69 -1.75
CA ASN A 84 -2.52 -4.92 -2.75
C ASN A 84 -2.25 -5.35 -4.20
N VAL A 85 -1.12 -6.02 -4.47
CA VAL A 85 -0.94 -6.73 -5.75
C VAL A 85 -1.76 -8.01 -5.74
N ALA A 86 -1.75 -8.78 -4.65
CA ALA A 86 -2.49 -10.03 -4.54
C ALA A 86 -4.01 -9.84 -4.64
N ASN A 87 -4.55 -8.76 -4.06
CA ASN A 87 -5.99 -8.45 -4.12
C ASN A 87 -6.41 -7.64 -5.37
N GLY A 88 -5.48 -7.32 -6.27
CA GLY A 88 -5.75 -6.59 -7.52
C GLY A 88 -5.99 -5.08 -7.38
N THR A 89 -5.75 -4.49 -6.20
CA THR A 89 -5.81 -3.03 -5.99
C THR A 89 -4.72 -2.32 -6.80
N ILE A 90 -3.48 -2.83 -6.76
CA ILE A 90 -2.40 -2.40 -7.63
C ILE A 90 -2.46 -3.24 -8.91
N LYS A 91 -2.89 -2.61 -10.00
CA LYS A 91 -3.09 -3.26 -11.30
C LYS A 91 -1.84 -3.20 -12.16
N GLY A 92 -1.76 -4.13 -13.12
CA GLY A 92 -0.64 -4.19 -14.07
C GLY A 92 0.70 -4.47 -13.39
N VAL A 93 0.67 -5.22 -12.29
CA VAL A 93 1.86 -5.70 -11.58
C VAL A 93 1.64 -7.18 -11.28
N LYS A 94 2.68 -7.98 -11.48
CA LYS A 94 2.70 -9.39 -11.13
C LYS A 94 3.77 -9.63 -10.07
N HIS A 95 3.40 -10.27 -8.97
CA HIS A 95 4.36 -10.75 -7.97
C HIS A 95 5.09 -11.98 -8.52
N LEU A 96 6.42 -11.98 -8.45
CA LEU A 96 7.29 -13.06 -8.93
C LEU A 96 7.81 -13.96 -7.81
N GLY A 97 7.70 -13.52 -6.55
CA GLY A 97 8.21 -14.23 -5.38
C GLY A 97 9.60 -13.76 -4.96
N ASN A 98 10.22 -14.55 -4.09
CA ASN A 98 11.60 -14.38 -3.65
C ASN A 98 12.33 -15.74 -3.69
N ASN A 99 13.66 -15.74 -3.72
CA ASN A 99 14.47 -16.97 -3.67
C ASN A 99 14.78 -17.42 -2.23
N GLY A 100 13.86 -17.17 -1.27
CA GLY A 100 13.92 -17.64 0.11
C GLY A 100 14.65 -16.73 1.12
N SER A 101 15.48 -15.79 0.66
CA SER A 101 16.20 -14.83 1.53
C SER A 101 16.28 -13.41 0.97
N ASP A 102 15.81 -13.20 -0.26
CA ASP A 102 15.82 -11.92 -0.95
C ASP A 102 14.50 -11.16 -0.77
N ALA A 103 14.54 -9.86 -1.10
CA ALA A 103 13.35 -9.04 -1.19
C ALA A 103 12.39 -9.57 -2.27
N GLU A 104 11.08 -9.36 -2.07
CA GLU A 104 10.05 -9.72 -3.06
C GLU A 104 10.28 -9.02 -4.41
N GLU A 105 10.34 -9.80 -5.49
CA GLU A 105 10.47 -9.31 -6.87
C GLU A 105 9.09 -9.16 -7.53
N TYR A 106 8.94 -8.11 -8.32
CA TYR A 106 7.71 -7.81 -9.05
C TYR A 106 8.02 -7.50 -10.53
N LEU A 107 7.02 -7.73 -11.38
CA LEU A 107 7.05 -7.40 -12.81
C LEU A 107 5.96 -6.38 -13.11
N LYS A 108 6.31 -5.26 -13.74
CA LYS A 108 5.35 -4.36 -14.36
C LYS A 108 4.82 -5.02 -15.64
N LEU A 109 3.50 -5.19 -15.73
CA LEU A 109 2.81 -5.72 -16.91
C LEU A 109 2.51 -4.60 -17.90
#